data_AF-M1AIR3-F1
#
_entry.id   AF-M1AIR3-F1
#
_cell.length_a   1.000
_cell.length_b   1.000
_cell.length_c   1.000
_cell.angle_alpha   90.00
_cell.angle_beta   90.00
_cell.angle_gamma   90.00
#
_symmetry.space_group_name_H-M   'P 1'
#
loop_
_entity.id
_entity.type
_entity.pdbx_description
1 polymer ?
#
loop_
_entity_poly.entity_id
_entity_poly.type
_entity_poly.pdbx_seq_one_letter_code
_entity_poly.pdbx_strand_id
1 'polypeptide(L)'
;MKLVNLGHAQSEETRLKIGVAVRMGWERRRGMLRLQETCHYEWQNLIAEASRRGLLGEEELQWDSYEILSKQLEQEWIQSVQERKNKPRLKGNKRAPKSAEQRRKISEAIAAKWADPDYRSRVQSALSKYHGIPDGVERRPRRKPASDEQTRKRSPPKKKANELDNLVMPEPKSQVQRVRLRRKNTPMYKDPLASSKLEMLKNIRAQRAGIDQKKIEAVMRAK
;
A
#
# COMPACT_ATOMS: atom_id res chain seq x y z
N MET A 1 18.49 44.25 44.58
CA MET A 1 19.50 44.93 43.74
C MET A 1 18.89 45.30 42.40
N LYS A 2 19.12 46.52 41.90
CA LYS A 2 18.80 46.88 40.50
C LYS A 2 20.09 46.79 39.67
N LEU A 3 20.03 46.22 38.48
CA LEU A 3 21.17 46.25 37.55
C LEU A 3 21.38 47.70 37.09
N VAL A 4 22.58 48.22 37.31
CA VAL A 4 22.97 49.56 36.85
C VAL A 4 23.32 49.46 35.37
N ASN A 5 22.64 50.25 34.54
CA ASN A 5 22.90 50.29 33.10
C ASN A 5 24.20 51.07 32.81
N LEU A 6 25.35 50.42 33.05
CA LEU A 6 26.71 50.96 32.84
C LEU A 6 27.10 51.07 31.34
N GLY A 7 26.13 51.34 30.46
CA GLY A 7 26.36 51.58 29.04
C GLY A 7 26.65 53.07 28.80
N HIS A 8 27.73 53.37 28.08
CA HIS A 8 27.97 54.72 27.59
C HIS A 8 26.82 55.17 26.68
N ALA A 9 26.20 56.30 27.01
CA ALA A 9 24.98 56.79 26.35
C ALA A 9 25.27 57.32 24.94
N GLN A 10 25.31 56.41 23.96
CA GLN A 10 25.52 56.74 22.56
C GLN A 10 24.43 57.69 22.02
N SER A 11 24.86 58.72 21.28
CA SER A 11 23.95 59.61 20.55
C SER A 11 23.04 58.84 19.59
N GLU A 12 21.87 59.38 19.29
CA GLU A 12 20.90 58.72 18.41
C GLU A 12 21.47 58.49 17.00
N GLU A 13 22.25 59.44 16.47
CA GLU A 13 23.03 59.24 15.25
C GLU A 13 23.94 58.01 15.31
N THR A 14 24.65 57.80 16.41
CA THR A 14 25.58 56.67 16.58
C THR A 14 24.81 55.36 16.60
N ARG A 15 23.67 55.32 17.32
CA ARG A 15 22.76 54.17 17.37
C ARG A 15 22.16 53.87 15.98
N LEU A 16 21.80 54.89 15.20
CA LEU A 16 21.31 54.75 13.83
C LEU A 16 22.39 54.23 12.88
N LYS A 17 23.62 54.79 12.93
CA LYS A 17 24.78 54.37 12.14
C LYS A 17 25.14 52.90 12.42
N ILE A 18 25.16 52.48 13.69
CA ILE A 18 25.34 51.08 14.09
C ILE A 18 24.18 50.21 13.58
N GLY A 19 22.93 50.66 13.74
CA GLY A 19 21.74 49.92 13.26
C GLY A 19 21.75 49.67 11.74
N VAL A 20 22.23 50.62 10.94
CA VAL A 20 22.47 50.46 9.50
C VAL A 20 23.59 49.45 9.25
N ALA A 21 24.76 49.63 9.86
CA ALA A 21 25.91 48.73 9.67
C ALA A 21 25.58 47.27 10.03
N VAL A 22 24.84 47.06 11.13
CA VAL A 22 24.36 45.74 11.56
C VAL A 22 23.40 45.14 10.53
N ARG A 23 22.41 45.90 10.02
CA ARG A 23 21.49 45.40 8.96
C ARG A 23 22.25 44.96 7.71
N MET A 24 23.14 45.81 7.19
CA MET A 24 24.00 45.46 6.04
C MET A 24 24.84 44.19 6.30
N GLY A 25 25.34 44.01 7.52
CA GLY A 25 26.08 42.81 7.94
C GLY A 25 25.23 41.54 8.09
N TRP A 26 23.93 41.66 8.35
CA TRP A 26 22.99 40.53 8.32
C TRP A 26 22.53 40.21 6.90
N GLU A 27 22.30 41.22 6.06
CA GLU A 27 21.91 41.05 4.66
C GLU A 27 23.01 40.35 3.85
N ARG A 28 24.28 40.75 3.99
CA ARG A 28 25.42 40.06 3.37
C ARG A 28 25.53 38.59 3.81
N ARG A 29 25.37 38.30 5.11
CA ARG A 29 25.39 36.92 5.63
C ARG A 29 24.23 36.09 5.09
N ARG A 30 23.03 36.65 5.02
CA ARG A 30 21.85 36.00 4.39
C ARG A 30 22.06 35.76 2.89
N GLY A 31 22.71 36.68 2.18
CA GLY A 31 23.08 36.52 0.78
C GLY A 31 24.04 35.35 0.58
N MET A 32 25.11 35.29 1.38
CA MET A 32 26.08 34.20 1.33
C MET A 32 25.46 32.83 1.67
N LEU A 33 24.62 32.76 2.71
CA LEU A 33 23.90 31.52 3.05
C LEU A 33 23.00 31.04 1.91
N ARG A 34 22.25 31.94 1.27
CA ARG A 34 21.43 31.58 0.09
C ARG A 34 22.27 31.08 -1.08
N LEU A 35 23.42 31.71 -1.37
CA LEU A 35 24.34 31.25 -2.42
C LEU A 35 24.92 29.86 -2.10
N GLN A 36 25.16 29.57 -0.82
CA GLN A 36 25.58 28.24 -0.39
C GLN A 36 24.44 27.22 -0.51
N GLU A 37 23.20 27.58 -0.14
CA GLU A 37 22.00 26.75 -0.31
C GLU A 37 21.73 26.42 -1.79
N THR A 38 21.79 27.41 -2.69
CA THR A 38 21.62 27.18 -4.14
C THR A 38 22.75 26.36 -4.73
N CYS A 39 24.01 26.63 -4.34
CA CYS A 39 25.16 25.84 -4.79
C CYS A 39 25.04 24.37 -4.36
N HIS A 40 24.68 24.09 -3.11
CA HIS A 40 24.44 22.72 -2.63
C HIS A 40 23.30 22.03 -3.38
N TYR A 41 22.20 22.74 -3.65
CA TYR A 41 21.06 22.22 -4.41
C TYR A 41 21.42 21.91 -5.88
N GLU A 42 22.14 22.81 -6.54
CA GLU A 42 22.68 22.61 -7.89
C GLU A 42 23.63 21.40 -7.94
N TRP A 43 24.52 21.25 -6.96
CA TRP A 43 25.43 20.10 -6.87
C TRP A 43 24.69 18.78 -6.64
N GLN A 44 23.68 18.76 -5.76
CA GLN A 44 22.81 17.60 -5.54
C GLN A 44 22.07 17.21 -6.83
N ASN A 45 21.52 18.20 -7.56
CA ASN A 45 20.85 17.97 -8.84
C ASN A 45 21.81 17.44 -9.91
N LEU A 46 23.03 17.98 -10.02
CA LEU A 46 24.04 17.50 -10.97
C LEU A 46 24.48 16.06 -10.67
N ILE A 47 24.65 15.70 -9.39
CA ILE A 47 24.96 14.33 -8.96
C ILE A 47 23.78 13.40 -9.27
N ALA A 48 22.54 13.82 -9.04
CA ALA A 48 21.34 13.05 -9.37
C ALA A 48 21.17 12.87 -10.89
N GLU A 49 21.36 13.92 -11.69
CA GLU A 49 21.35 13.88 -13.16
C GLU A 49 22.39 12.90 -13.72
N ALA A 50 23.65 12.97 -13.24
CA ALA A 50 24.72 12.07 -13.65
C ALA A 50 24.42 10.62 -13.23
N SER A 51 23.90 10.42 -12.02
CA SER A 51 23.55 9.10 -11.49
C SER A 51 22.32 8.49 -12.17
N ARG A 52 21.38 9.33 -12.68
CA ARG A 52 20.23 8.89 -13.48
C ARG A 52 20.69 8.43 -14.85
N ARG A 53 21.48 9.26 -15.57
CA ARG A 53 21.96 8.96 -16.93
C ARG A 53 22.95 7.79 -17.00
N GLY A 54 23.69 7.55 -15.92
CA GLY A 54 24.73 6.51 -15.86
C GLY A 54 26.00 6.86 -16.65
N LEU A 55 26.99 5.98 -16.58
CA LEU A 55 28.21 6.05 -17.40
C LEU A 55 27.94 5.50 -18.81
N LEU A 56 28.80 5.83 -19.79
CA LEU A 56 28.68 5.44 -21.20
C LEU A 56 28.36 3.94 -21.38
N GLY A 57 27.12 3.63 -21.79
CA GLY A 57 26.64 2.26 -22.03
C GLY A 57 25.83 1.65 -20.89
N GLU A 58 25.59 2.37 -19.79
CA GLU A 58 24.58 2.03 -18.79
C GLU A 58 23.18 2.47 -19.23
N GLU A 59 22.14 1.93 -18.59
CA GLU A 59 20.73 2.21 -18.88
C GLU A 59 20.21 3.33 -17.96
N GLU A 60 19.45 4.30 -18.50
CA GLU A 60 18.98 5.45 -17.70
C GLU A 60 18.03 5.00 -16.59
N LEU A 61 18.44 5.24 -15.34
CA LEU A 61 17.83 4.66 -14.16
C LEU A 61 16.62 5.50 -13.71
N GLN A 62 15.45 5.18 -14.25
CA GLN A 62 14.19 5.90 -14.01
C GLN A 62 13.65 5.72 -12.58
N TRP A 63 14.22 6.45 -11.61
CA TRP A 63 13.77 6.46 -10.21
C TRP A 63 12.28 6.83 -10.07
N ASP A 64 11.84 7.81 -10.83
CA ASP A 64 10.47 8.35 -10.77
C ASP A 64 9.43 7.50 -11.56
N SER A 65 9.84 6.35 -12.10
CA SER A 65 8.98 5.47 -12.93
C SER A 65 7.67 5.09 -12.24
N TYR A 66 7.69 4.81 -10.93
CA TYR A 66 6.49 4.54 -10.15
C TYR A 66 5.58 5.77 -9.97
N GLU A 67 6.13 6.99 -9.91
CA GLU A 67 5.32 8.21 -9.89
C GLU A 67 4.72 8.52 -11.26
N ILE A 68 5.45 8.25 -12.34
CA ILE A 68 4.94 8.43 -13.70
C ILE A 68 3.76 7.47 -13.93
N LEU A 69 3.92 6.20 -13.55
CA LEU A 69 2.86 5.19 -13.61
C LEU A 69 1.66 5.53 -12.72
N SER A 70 1.86 6.05 -11.51
CA SER A 70 0.72 6.41 -10.64
C SER A 70 -0.06 7.62 -11.19
N LYS A 71 0.63 8.65 -11.71
CA LYS A 71 0.02 9.80 -12.39
C LYS A 71 -0.74 9.39 -13.66
N GLN A 72 -0.21 8.43 -14.43
CA GLN A 72 -0.90 7.86 -15.59
C GLN A 72 -2.17 7.09 -15.18
N LEU A 73 -2.08 6.19 -14.20
CA LEU A 73 -3.22 5.40 -13.71
C LEU A 73 -4.32 6.28 -13.09
N GLU A 74 -3.97 7.37 -12.42
CA GLU A 74 -4.93 8.36 -11.92
C GLU A 74 -5.66 9.06 -13.07
N GLN A 75 -4.95 9.49 -14.12
CA GLN A 75 -5.54 10.08 -15.31
C GLN A 75 -6.47 9.11 -16.06
N GLU A 76 -6.04 7.86 -16.27
CA GLU A 76 -6.86 6.80 -16.86
C GLU A 76 -8.12 6.51 -16.03
N TRP A 77 -7.99 6.50 -14.69
CA TRP A 77 -9.13 6.30 -13.80
C TRP A 77 -10.13 7.46 -13.88
N ILE A 78 -9.66 8.71 -13.89
CA ILE A 78 -10.51 9.91 -14.07
C ILE A 78 -11.22 9.85 -15.43
N GLN A 79 -10.50 9.53 -16.51
CA GLN A 79 -11.07 9.36 -17.85
C GLN A 79 -12.14 8.26 -17.85
N SER A 80 -11.85 7.09 -17.29
CA SER A 80 -12.80 5.97 -17.13
C SER A 80 -14.03 6.34 -16.29
N VAL A 81 -13.88 7.14 -15.24
CA VAL A 81 -15.01 7.69 -14.46
C VAL A 81 -15.85 8.63 -15.32
N GLN A 82 -15.23 9.52 -16.10
CA GLN A 82 -15.93 10.48 -16.94
C GLN A 82 -16.62 9.81 -18.14
N GLU A 83 -15.99 8.83 -18.78
CA GLU A 83 -16.63 7.98 -19.79
C GLU A 83 -17.88 7.27 -19.24
N ARG A 84 -17.82 6.74 -18.01
CA ARG A 84 -18.96 6.07 -17.36
C ARG A 84 -20.08 7.02 -16.92
N LYS A 85 -19.84 8.34 -16.90
CA LYS A 85 -20.89 9.36 -16.79
C LYS A 85 -21.47 9.70 -18.16
N ASN A 86 -20.62 9.87 -19.17
CA ASN A 86 -21.00 10.34 -20.51
C ASN A 86 -21.70 9.24 -21.34
N LYS A 87 -21.25 7.98 -21.25
CA LYS A 87 -21.86 6.84 -21.94
C LYS A 87 -23.21 6.54 -21.28
N PRO A 88 -24.36 6.67 -21.99
CA PRO A 88 -25.66 6.38 -21.42
C PRO A 88 -25.70 4.94 -20.94
N ARG A 89 -26.00 4.73 -19.65
CA ARG A 89 -26.12 3.37 -19.09
C ARG A 89 -27.17 2.61 -19.88
N LEU A 90 -26.75 1.57 -20.62
CA LEU A 90 -27.65 0.63 -21.27
C LEU A 90 -28.71 0.20 -20.26
N LYS A 91 -29.99 0.48 -20.54
CA LYS A 91 -31.09 0.27 -19.59
C LYS A 91 -31.09 -1.21 -19.19
N GLY A 92 -30.65 -1.48 -17.96
CA GLY A 92 -30.37 -2.81 -17.42
C GLY A 92 -31.65 -3.60 -17.11
N ASN A 93 -32.49 -3.82 -18.13
CA ASN A 93 -33.64 -4.71 -18.18
C ASN A 93 -34.19 -4.69 -19.61
N LYS A 94 -34.19 -5.83 -20.33
CA LYS A 94 -34.91 -6.00 -21.61
C LYS A 94 -36.45 -6.01 -21.45
N ARG A 95 -36.97 -5.68 -20.27
CA ARG A 95 -38.41 -5.63 -19.98
C ARG A 95 -38.99 -4.31 -20.50
N ALA A 96 -40.08 -4.40 -21.24
CA ALA A 96 -40.86 -3.24 -21.65
C ALA A 96 -41.23 -2.36 -20.44
N PRO A 97 -41.26 -1.02 -20.58
CA PRO A 97 -41.65 -0.14 -19.49
C PRO A 97 -43.10 -0.41 -19.09
N LYS A 98 -43.32 -0.79 -17.83
CA LYS A 98 -44.67 -0.96 -17.25
C LYS A 98 -45.55 0.26 -17.55
N SER A 99 -46.79 0.03 -17.98
CA SER A 99 -47.76 1.10 -18.29
C SER A 99 -48.03 1.99 -17.08
N ALA A 100 -48.51 3.22 -17.32
CA ALA A 100 -48.83 4.17 -16.25
C ALA A 100 -49.84 3.60 -15.25
N GLU A 101 -50.89 2.92 -15.73
CA GLU A 101 -51.87 2.22 -14.90
C GLU A 101 -51.27 1.07 -14.10
N GLN A 102 -50.42 0.24 -14.72
CA GLN A 102 -49.80 -0.88 -14.01
C GLN A 102 -48.83 -0.36 -12.92
N ARG A 103 -48.21 0.81 -13.13
CA ARG A 103 -47.46 1.50 -12.07
C ARG A 103 -48.37 2.02 -10.96
N ARG A 104 -49.50 2.65 -11.29
CA ARG A 104 -50.50 3.11 -10.30
C ARG A 104 -51.00 1.94 -9.44
N LYS A 105 -51.48 0.85 -10.05
CA LYS A 105 -51.97 -0.35 -9.35
C LYS A 105 -50.89 -0.99 -8.45
N ILE A 106 -49.62 -0.95 -8.85
CA ILE A 106 -48.50 -1.42 -8.01
C ILE A 106 -48.25 -0.47 -6.83
N SER A 107 -48.23 0.85 -7.06
CA SER A 107 -48.05 1.84 -6.00
C SER A 107 -49.19 1.81 -4.97
N GLU A 108 -50.43 1.64 -5.45
CA GLU A 108 -51.65 1.51 -4.65
C GLU A 108 -51.62 0.23 -3.79
N ALA A 109 -51.32 -0.94 -4.38
CA ALA A 109 -51.16 -2.18 -3.63
C ALA A 109 -50.00 -2.15 -2.63
N ILE A 110 -48.93 -1.39 -2.92
CA ILE A 110 -47.85 -1.14 -1.97
C ILE A 110 -48.31 -0.20 -0.85
N ALA A 111 -49.04 0.87 -1.16
CA ALA A 111 -49.56 1.82 -0.19
C ALA A 111 -50.55 1.16 0.78
N ALA A 112 -51.48 0.34 0.28
CA ALA A 112 -52.38 -0.46 1.10
C ALA A 112 -51.62 -1.34 2.10
N LYS A 113 -50.61 -2.09 1.64
CA LYS A 113 -49.75 -2.89 2.53
C LYS A 113 -48.94 -2.08 3.54
N TRP A 114 -48.66 -0.79 3.29
CA TRP A 114 -48.00 0.10 4.25
C TRP A 114 -48.97 0.83 5.18
N ALA A 115 -50.29 0.76 4.92
CA ALA A 115 -51.32 1.17 5.85
C ALA A 115 -51.49 0.14 6.99
N ASP A 116 -51.28 -1.15 6.72
CA ASP A 116 -51.26 -2.22 7.72
C ASP A 116 -50.21 -1.96 8.83
N PRO A 117 -50.62 -1.63 10.07
CA PRO A 117 -49.65 -1.27 11.13
C PRO A 117 -48.74 -2.45 11.50
N ASP A 118 -49.26 -3.67 11.48
CA ASP A 118 -48.53 -4.91 11.78
C ASP A 118 -47.56 -5.34 10.67
N TYR A 119 -47.73 -4.85 9.44
CA TYR A 119 -46.73 -5.01 8.39
C TYR A 119 -45.64 -3.95 8.53
N ARG A 120 -46.05 -2.69 8.71
CA ARG A 120 -45.15 -1.53 8.85
C ARG A 120 -44.17 -1.69 10.02
N SER A 121 -44.66 -2.02 11.21
CA SER A 121 -43.84 -2.22 12.43
C SER A 121 -42.83 -3.36 12.27
N ARG A 122 -43.24 -4.45 11.63
CA ARG A 122 -42.43 -5.64 11.33
C ARG A 122 -41.32 -5.34 10.32
N VAL A 123 -41.61 -4.59 9.26
CA VAL A 123 -40.60 -4.16 8.27
C VAL A 123 -39.63 -3.15 8.89
N GLN A 124 -40.14 -2.18 9.65
CA GLN A 124 -39.31 -1.16 10.32
C GLN A 124 -38.37 -1.79 11.37
N SER A 125 -38.85 -2.78 12.15
CA SER A 125 -38.01 -3.51 13.12
C SER A 125 -37.03 -4.50 12.47
N ALA A 126 -37.32 -5.00 11.26
CA ALA A 126 -36.35 -5.77 10.48
C ALA A 126 -35.24 -4.86 9.88
N LEU A 127 -35.62 -3.67 9.38
CA LEU A 127 -34.68 -2.67 8.88
C LEU A 127 -33.76 -2.15 9.99
N SER A 128 -34.29 -1.80 11.17
CA SER A 128 -33.45 -1.34 12.28
C SER A 128 -32.50 -2.43 12.79
N LYS A 129 -32.91 -3.71 12.80
CA LYS A 129 -32.02 -4.85 13.09
C LYS A 129 -30.93 -5.08 12.02
N TYR A 130 -31.15 -4.68 10.77
CA TYR A 130 -30.18 -4.82 9.69
C TYR A 130 -29.19 -3.65 9.62
N HIS A 131 -29.66 -2.42 9.87
CA HIS A 131 -28.86 -1.20 9.82
C HIS A 131 -28.24 -0.80 11.18
N GLY A 132 -28.79 -1.26 12.31
CA GLY A 132 -28.26 -1.01 13.66
C GLY A 132 -27.06 -1.88 14.05
N ILE A 133 -26.39 -2.51 13.08
CA ILE A 133 -25.11 -3.20 13.28
C ILE A 133 -24.00 -2.17 13.04
N PRO A 134 -23.14 -1.85 14.02
CA PRO A 134 -22.07 -0.87 13.84
C PRO A 134 -21.08 -1.34 12.77
N ASP A 135 -20.65 -0.42 11.91
CA ASP A 135 -19.73 -0.73 10.82
C ASP A 135 -18.35 -1.11 11.37
N GLY A 136 -18.01 -2.39 11.19
CA GLY A 136 -16.85 -3.04 11.81
C GLY A 136 -17.13 -4.52 12.15
N VAL A 137 -18.39 -4.89 12.43
CA VAL A 137 -18.79 -6.29 12.62
C VAL A 137 -18.94 -6.98 11.26
N GLU A 138 -18.22 -8.09 11.04
CA GLU A 138 -18.30 -8.85 9.79
C GLU A 138 -19.72 -9.34 9.48
N ARG A 139 -20.33 -8.76 8.45
CA ARG A 139 -21.60 -9.23 7.88
C ARG A 139 -21.38 -10.58 7.18
N ARG A 140 -21.52 -11.69 7.92
CA ARG A 140 -21.41 -13.07 7.38
C ARG A 140 -22.23 -13.21 6.08
N PRO A 141 -21.63 -13.62 4.95
CA PRO A 141 -22.36 -13.78 3.70
C PRO A 141 -23.53 -14.75 3.87
N ARG A 142 -24.74 -14.30 3.49
CA ARG A 142 -25.94 -15.13 3.52
C ARG A 142 -25.79 -16.28 2.51
N ARG A 143 -25.38 -17.46 3.00
CA ARG A 143 -25.44 -18.70 2.21
C ARG A 143 -26.85 -18.83 1.61
N LYS A 144 -26.93 -19.08 0.30
CA LYS A 144 -28.19 -19.53 -0.31
C LYS A 144 -28.61 -20.82 0.39
N PRO A 145 -29.91 -21.04 0.68
CA PRO A 145 -30.38 -22.39 0.93
C PRO A 145 -30.09 -23.20 -0.34
N ALA A 146 -29.37 -24.32 -0.20
CA ALA A 146 -29.29 -25.29 -1.27
C ALA A 146 -30.62 -26.03 -1.31
N SER A 147 -31.37 -25.86 -2.40
CA SER A 147 -32.38 -26.85 -2.78
C SER A 147 -31.63 -28.06 -3.33
N ASP A 148 -31.46 -29.08 -2.49
CA ASP A 148 -31.60 -30.49 -2.85
C ASP A 148 -31.57 -31.35 -1.58
N GLU A 149 -32.18 -32.53 -1.67
CA GLU A 149 -32.35 -33.46 -0.54
C GLU A 149 -31.11 -34.35 -0.33
N GLN A 150 -31.20 -35.31 0.61
CA GLN A 150 -30.17 -36.34 0.88
C GLN A 150 -28.76 -35.84 1.21
N THR A 151 -28.45 -35.72 2.51
CA THR A 151 -27.45 -36.62 3.14
C THR A 151 -27.47 -36.58 4.67
N ARG A 152 -27.73 -37.73 5.31
CA ARG A 152 -27.70 -37.91 6.77
C ARG A 152 -26.33 -38.44 7.25
N LYS A 153 -25.51 -37.65 7.96
CA LYS A 153 -24.53 -38.13 8.97
C LYS A 153 -24.40 -37.05 10.07
N ARG A 154 -25.05 -37.20 11.23
CA ARG A 154 -24.56 -37.88 12.45
C ARG A 154 -23.21 -37.34 12.95
N SER A 155 -23.25 -36.62 14.07
CA SER A 155 -22.08 -36.21 14.86
C SER A 155 -21.59 -37.35 15.78
N PRO A 156 -20.28 -37.43 16.08
CA PRO A 156 -19.73 -38.42 17.00
C PRO A 156 -19.73 -37.94 18.47
N PRO A 157 -20.28 -38.70 19.43
CA PRO A 157 -20.16 -38.40 20.86
C PRO A 157 -18.86 -38.95 21.48
N LYS A 158 -18.51 -38.38 22.64
CA LYS A 158 -17.28 -38.62 23.41
C LYS A 158 -17.17 -40.06 23.95
N LYS A 159 -15.94 -40.53 24.16
CA LYS A 159 -15.58 -41.51 25.20
C LYS A 159 -14.57 -40.89 26.17
N LYS A 160 -14.56 -41.36 27.42
CA LYS A 160 -13.58 -41.06 28.50
C LYS A 160 -12.97 -42.40 28.96
N ALA A 161 -11.78 -42.34 29.57
CA ALA A 161 -11.28 -43.23 30.65
C ALA A 161 -11.19 -44.76 30.39
N ASN A 162 -10.38 -45.61 31.03
CA ASN A 162 -9.21 -45.54 31.95
C ASN A 162 -8.66 -47.01 32.08
N GLU A 163 -7.62 -47.42 32.83
CA GLU A 163 -6.57 -46.80 33.67
C GLU A 163 -5.32 -47.74 33.67
N LEU A 164 -4.10 -47.20 33.83
CA LEU A 164 -2.86 -47.75 34.45
C LEU A 164 -1.68 -46.88 33.95
N ASP A 165 -0.97 -46.03 34.71
CA ASP A 165 -0.45 -46.09 36.09
C ASP A 165 0.88 -46.85 36.25
N ASN A 166 2.01 -46.14 36.11
CA ASN A 166 2.86 -45.79 37.26
C ASN A 166 3.98 -44.80 36.91
N LEU A 167 4.64 -44.25 37.94
CA LEU A 167 5.70 -43.23 37.85
C LEU A 167 7.10 -43.82 37.70
N VAL A 168 8.01 -43.08 37.03
CA VAL A 168 9.36 -42.69 37.52
C VAL A 168 10.06 -41.80 36.48
N MET A 169 10.74 -40.76 36.96
CA MET A 169 11.78 -39.99 36.26
C MET A 169 13.02 -39.98 37.19
N PRO A 170 14.25 -40.07 36.67
CA PRO A 170 14.92 -38.83 36.23
C PRO A 170 15.77 -38.96 34.95
N GLU A 171 16.11 -37.80 34.38
CA GLU A 171 17.10 -37.64 33.31
C GLU A 171 18.54 -37.82 33.85
N PRO A 172 19.56 -38.15 33.01
CA PRO A 172 20.14 -37.11 32.16
C PRO A 172 20.71 -37.52 30.78
N LYS A 173 20.66 -36.56 29.85
CA LYS A 173 21.67 -36.28 28.80
C LYS A 173 22.20 -37.47 27.96
N SER A 174 21.72 -37.58 26.72
CA SER A 174 22.64 -37.97 25.62
C SER A 174 22.36 -37.22 24.32
N GLN A 175 23.45 -37.00 23.59
CA GLN A 175 23.60 -36.09 22.45
C GLN A 175 23.07 -36.71 21.15
N VAL A 176 21.79 -37.11 21.13
CA VAL A 176 21.18 -37.74 19.95
C VAL A 176 21.22 -36.77 18.77
N GLN A 177 21.97 -37.18 17.75
CA GLN A 177 22.16 -36.43 16.52
C GLN A 177 20.80 -36.04 15.93
N ARG A 178 20.58 -34.75 15.68
CA ARG A 178 19.53 -34.32 14.74
C ARG A 178 19.95 -34.76 13.34
N VAL A 179 19.64 -36.03 13.01
CA VAL A 179 19.67 -36.57 11.66
C VAL A 179 18.73 -35.69 10.83
N ARG A 180 19.30 -34.66 10.19
CA ARG A 180 18.56 -33.75 9.33
C ARG A 180 18.09 -34.56 8.14
N LEU A 181 16.86 -35.07 8.23
CA LEU A 181 16.15 -35.74 7.13
C LEU A 181 16.43 -34.93 5.85
N ARG A 182 17.18 -35.54 4.91
CA ARG A 182 17.51 -34.91 3.64
C ARG A 182 16.21 -34.69 2.88
N ARG A 183 15.60 -33.51 3.08
CA ARG A 183 14.46 -33.04 2.29
C ARG A 183 14.89 -33.15 0.83
N LYS A 184 14.21 -34.01 0.07
CA LYS A 184 14.45 -34.15 -1.36
C LYS A 184 13.94 -32.87 -2.00
N ASN A 185 14.85 -31.94 -2.29
CA ASN A 185 14.55 -30.62 -2.88
C ASN A 185 14.12 -30.71 -4.36
N THR A 186 13.50 -31.81 -4.77
CA THR A 186 12.80 -31.94 -6.04
C THR A 186 11.52 -31.12 -5.97
N PRO A 187 11.34 -30.07 -6.80
CA PRO A 187 10.11 -29.30 -6.82
C PRO A 187 8.94 -30.17 -7.30
N MET A 188 7.75 -29.90 -6.76
CA MET A 188 6.52 -30.63 -7.11
C MET A 188 6.13 -30.46 -8.59
N TYR A 189 6.57 -29.36 -9.21
CA TYR A 189 6.41 -29.07 -10.63
C TYR A 189 7.78 -29.04 -11.32
N LYS A 190 7.87 -29.64 -12.51
CA LYS A 190 9.05 -29.60 -13.37
C LYS A 190 8.74 -28.68 -14.57
N ASP A 191 9.35 -27.51 -14.58
CA ASP A 191 9.32 -26.60 -15.73
C ASP A 191 10.18 -27.18 -16.87
N PRO A 192 9.64 -27.50 -18.06
CA PRO A 192 10.41 -28.07 -19.17
C PRO A 192 11.47 -27.10 -19.71
N LEU A 193 11.33 -25.79 -19.45
CA LEU A 193 12.30 -24.76 -19.85
C LEU A 193 13.31 -24.41 -18.73
N ALA A 194 13.32 -25.15 -17.61
CA ALA A 194 14.19 -24.86 -16.47
C ALA A 194 15.69 -24.83 -16.83
N SER A 195 16.14 -25.71 -17.73
CA SER A 195 17.53 -25.73 -18.23
C SER A 195 17.88 -24.44 -18.97
N SER A 196 17.09 -24.08 -19.99
CA SER A 196 17.25 -22.86 -20.78
C SER A 196 17.18 -21.58 -19.92
N LYS A 197 16.25 -21.52 -18.96
CA LYS A 197 16.13 -20.40 -18.01
C LYS A 197 17.35 -20.29 -17.09
N LEU A 198 17.89 -21.42 -16.61
CA LEU A 198 19.11 -21.43 -15.79
C LEU A 198 20.36 -21.05 -16.60
N GLU A 199 20.41 -21.42 -17.88
CA GLU A 199 21.48 -21.02 -18.81
C GLU A 199 21.43 -19.52 -19.12
N MET A 200 20.25 -18.98 -19.43
CA MET A 200 20.02 -17.54 -19.55
C MET A 200 20.47 -16.79 -18.28
N LEU A 201 20.13 -17.29 -17.09
CA LEU A 201 20.56 -16.69 -15.81
C LEU A 201 22.08 -16.80 -15.57
N LYS A 202 22.76 -17.84 -16.06
CA LYS A 202 24.24 -17.92 -16.06
C LYS A 202 24.83 -16.87 -16.98
N ASN A 203 24.31 -16.72 -18.20
CA ASN A 203 24.81 -15.77 -19.20
C ASN A 203 24.65 -14.32 -18.71
N ILE A 204 23.51 -13.97 -18.11
CA ILE A 204 23.29 -12.67 -17.47
C ILE A 204 24.29 -12.41 -16.33
N ARG A 205 24.61 -13.43 -15.52
CA ARG A 205 25.63 -13.29 -14.45
C ARG A 205 27.04 -13.11 -15.00
N ALA A 206 27.41 -13.83 -16.06
CA ALA A 206 28.70 -13.69 -16.72
C ALA A 206 28.87 -12.30 -17.36
N GLN A 207 27.82 -11.81 -18.05
CA GLN A 207 27.77 -10.46 -18.60
C GLN A 207 27.95 -9.39 -17.51
N ARG A 208 27.21 -9.50 -16.40
CA ARG A 208 27.34 -8.57 -15.26
C ARG A 208 28.74 -8.59 -14.66
N ALA A 209 29.31 -9.76 -14.38
CA ALA A 209 30.68 -9.87 -13.84
C ALA A 209 31.73 -9.21 -14.76
N GLY A 210 31.64 -9.40 -16.08
CA GLY A 210 32.53 -8.75 -17.04
C GLY A 210 32.29 -7.23 -17.20
N ILE A 211 31.07 -6.76 -16.94
CA ILE A 211 30.74 -5.32 -16.86
C ILE A 211 31.32 -4.72 -15.57
N ASP A 212 31.15 -5.36 -14.43
CA ASP A 212 31.64 -4.89 -13.14
C ASP A 212 33.18 -4.85 -13.09
N GLN A 213 33.86 -5.83 -13.72
CA GLN A 213 35.31 -5.78 -13.94
C GLN A 213 35.75 -4.54 -14.73
N LYS A 214 35.09 -4.23 -15.85
CA LYS A 214 35.37 -3.02 -16.65
C LYS A 214 35.12 -1.73 -15.88
N LYS A 215 34.11 -1.68 -14.99
CA LYS A 215 33.89 -0.54 -14.09
C LYS A 215 35.04 -0.36 -13.10
N ILE A 216 35.51 -1.46 -12.50
CA ILE A 216 36.67 -1.44 -11.58
C ILE A 216 37.92 -0.95 -12.33
N GLU A 217 38.19 -1.45 -13.54
CA GLU A 217 39.31 -1.00 -14.37
C GLU A 217 39.21 0.49 -14.74
N ALA A 218 38.02 0.97 -15.13
CA ALA A 218 37.79 2.38 -15.43
C ALA A 218 38.01 3.29 -14.21
N VAL A 219 37.52 2.89 -13.03
CA VAL A 219 37.74 3.61 -11.76
C VAL A 219 39.22 3.61 -11.35
N MET A 220 39.95 2.51 -11.60
CA MET A 220 41.39 2.43 -11.33
C MET A 220 42.23 3.25 -12.31
N ARG A 221 41.74 3.50 -13.52
CA ARG A 221 42.40 4.33 -14.56
C ARG A 221 42.08 5.83 -14.44
N ALA A 222 41.11 6.19 -13.62
CA ALA A 222 40.70 7.57 -13.32
C ALA A 222 41.24 8.08 -11.96
N LYS A 223 42.22 7.36 -11.37
CA LYS A 223 42.98 7.72 -10.18
C LYS A 223 44.43 8.00 -10.53
#